data_AF-A0A6P1DQ46-F1
#
_entry.id   AF-A0A6P1DQ46-F1
#
_cell.length_a   1.000
_cell.length_b   1.000
_cell.length_c   1.000
_cell.angle_alpha   90.00
_cell.angle_beta   90.00
_cell.angle_gamma   90.00
#
_symmetry.space_group_name_H-M   'P 1'
#
loop_
_entity.id
_entity.type
_entity.pdbx_description
1 polymer ?
#
loop_
_entity_poly.entity_id
_entity_poly.type
_entity_poly.pdbx_seq_one_letter_code
_entity_poly.pdbx_strand_id
1 'polypeptide(L)'
;MNIPNKMSAEEAVKLIKSGDRVLIQGGSATPQTLIKAMVARAPELRGVEVVHLHTEGECGYTAPELSKSFHTHAFFIGGNIRNMVGLTVDYIPIFLSDIPSLFRLGYMELDIVLVNVTPPDKHGFCSLGVSVDIVIAAIEMGKKVIAQINPRMPRTFGDALVHLRNFAACVEVVEEIQEMHMAAPTMAEAQIG
;
A
#
# COMPACT_ATOMS: atom_id res chain seq x y z
N MET A 1 -1.45 25.76 1.55
CA MET A 1 -1.71 25.27 0.17
C MET A 1 -2.99 24.45 0.21
N ASN A 2 -3.86 24.52 -0.79
CA ASN A 2 -5.10 23.73 -0.79
C ASN A 2 -4.82 22.32 -1.32
N ILE A 3 -5.26 21.28 -0.61
CA ILE A 3 -5.11 19.88 -1.04
C ILE A 3 -6.26 19.57 -2.02
N PRO A 4 -5.98 19.19 -3.28
CA PRO A 4 -7.02 18.88 -4.25
C PRO A 4 -7.70 17.55 -3.92
N ASN A 5 -8.97 17.39 -4.36
CA ASN A 5 -9.72 16.14 -4.20
C ASN A 5 -9.71 15.59 -2.77
N LYS A 6 -9.72 16.49 -1.77
CA LYS A 6 -9.76 16.13 -0.36
C LYS A 6 -11.13 15.55 -0.01
N MET A 7 -11.16 14.36 0.57
CA MET A 7 -12.38 13.67 1.00
C MET A 7 -12.10 12.71 2.16
N SER A 8 -13.14 12.07 2.70
CA SER A 8 -12.96 11.03 3.73
C SER A 8 -12.40 9.74 3.13
N ALA A 9 -11.90 8.84 3.99
CA ALA A 9 -11.42 7.54 3.56
C ALA A 9 -12.52 6.75 2.84
N GLU A 10 -13.75 6.76 3.38
CA GLU A 10 -14.92 6.07 2.85
C GLU A 10 -15.29 6.58 1.46
N GLU A 11 -15.25 7.89 1.23
CA GLU A 11 -15.52 8.46 -0.10
C GLU A 11 -14.39 8.16 -1.08
N ALA A 12 -13.13 8.24 -0.64
CA ALA A 12 -11.98 7.96 -1.48
C ALA A 12 -11.98 6.52 -1.98
N VAL A 13 -12.20 5.55 -1.08
CA VAL A 13 -12.20 4.14 -1.46
C VAL A 13 -13.36 3.76 -2.37
N LYS A 14 -14.44 4.56 -2.51
CA LYS A 14 -15.49 4.33 -3.53
C LYS A 14 -14.97 4.36 -4.95
N LEU A 15 -13.77 4.91 -5.19
CA LEU A 15 -13.10 4.83 -6.48
C LEU A 15 -12.76 3.39 -6.88
N ILE A 16 -12.58 2.49 -5.90
CA ILE A 16 -12.33 1.06 -6.09
C ILE A 16 -13.63 0.35 -6.50
N LYS A 17 -13.58 -0.42 -7.57
CA LYS A 17 -14.70 -1.19 -8.13
C LYS A 17 -14.40 -2.69 -8.09
N SER A 18 -15.45 -3.50 -8.23
CA SER A 18 -15.31 -4.95 -8.38
C SER A 18 -14.44 -5.27 -9.60
N GLY A 19 -13.49 -6.20 -9.44
CA GLY A 19 -12.52 -6.56 -10.47
C GLY A 19 -11.28 -5.67 -10.54
N ASP A 20 -11.20 -4.58 -9.78
CA ASP A 20 -10.01 -3.73 -9.76
C ASP A 20 -8.81 -4.47 -9.14
N ARG A 21 -7.63 -4.21 -9.70
CA ARG A 21 -6.35 -4.54 -9.06
C ARG A 21 -5.83 -3.35 -8.25
N VAL A 22 -5.70 -3.54 -6.95
CA VAL A 22 -5.32 -2.53 -5.96
C VAL A 22 -3.92 -2.82 -5.44
N LEU A 23 -2.95 -1.95 -5.76
CA LEU A 23 -1.63 -2.00 -5.12
C LEU A 23 -1.64 -1.24 -3.80
N ILE A 24 -1.07 -1.86 -2.76
CA ILE A 24 -0.90 -1.26 -1.43
C ILE A 24 0.60 -1.00 -1.19
N GLN A 25 0.94 0.24 -0.82
CA GLN A 25 2.28 0.59 -0.37
C GLN A 25 2.69 -0.25 0.86
N GLY A 26 3.92 -0.77 0.85
CA GLY A 26 4.37 -1.76 1.82
C GLY A 26 5.05 -1.20 3.08
N GLY A 27 5.49 -2.11 3.94
CA GLY A 27 6.23 -1.86 5.17
C GLY A 27 5.49 -0.93 6.13
N SER A 28 6.24 -0.11 6.85
CA SER A 28 5.69 0.87 7.79
C SER A 28 4.87 1.99 7.12
N ALA A 29 4.86 2.08 5.79
CA ALA A 29 4.02 3.01 5.04
C ALA A 29 2.67 2.42 4.63
N THR A 30 2.32 1.21 5.10
CA THR A 30 1.02 0.60 4.82
C THR A 30 -0.13 1.54 5.22
N PRO A 31 -0.99 1.99 4.28
CA PRO A 31 -2.04 2.99 4.53
C PRO A 31 -3.26 2.36 5.22
N GLN A 32 -3.13 2.05 6.51
CA GLN A 32 -4.11 1.31 7.31
C GLN A 32 -5.51 1.94 7.32
N THR A 33 -5.61 3.27 7.37
CA THR A 33 -6.93 3.96 7.30
C THR A 33 -7.64 3.68 5.97
N LEU A 34 -6.93 3.74 4.84
CA LEU A 34 -7.50 3.41 3.53
C LEU A 34 -7.85 1.92 3.41
N ILE A 35 -7.01 1.04 3.95
CA ILE A 35 -7.26 -0.41 3.95
C ILE A 35 -8.53 -0.73 4.73
N LYS A 36 -8.69 -0.19 5.95
CA LYS A 36 -9.88 -0.40 6.78
C LYS A 36 -11.15 0.07 6.08
N ALA A 37 -11.09 1.25 5.45
CA ALA A 37 -12.22 1.77 4.67
C ALA A 37 -12.55 0.89 3.44
N MET A 38 -11.53 0.38 2.73
CA MET A 38 -11.72 -0.55 1.62
C MET A 38 -12.34 -1.87 2.08
N VAL A 39 -11.83 -2.46 3.15
CA VAL A 39 -12.33 -3.73 3.71
C VAL A 39 -13.76 -3.59 4.21
N ALA A 40 -14.15 -2.44 4.77
CA ALA A 40 -15.54 -2.17 5.16
C ALA A 40 -16.52 -2.23 3.97
N ARG A 41 -16.04 -2.06 2.73
CA ARG A 41 -16.80 -2.23 1.49
C ARG A 41 -16.85 -3.67 0.97
N ALA A 42 -16.38 -4.67 1.73
CA ALA A 42 -16.44 -6.07 1.31
C ALA A 42 -17.85 -6.53 0.86
N PRO A 43 -18.96 -6.15 1.52
CA PRO A 43 -20.29 -6.61 1.10
C PRO A 43 -20.67 -6.19 -0.33
N GLU A 44 -20.14 -5.07 -0.82
CA GLU A 44 -20.45 -4.49 -2.14
C GLU A 44 -19.40 -4.79 -3.24
N LEU A 45 -18.19 -5.22 -2.87
CA LEU A 45 -17.11 -5.53 -3.81
C LEU A 45 -17.01 -7.02 -4.13
N ARG A 46 -16.63 -7.36 -5.36
CA ARG A 46 -16.37 -8.74 -5.80
C ARG A 46 -15.07 -8.81 -6.58
N GLY A 47 -14.25 -9.83 -6.30
CA GLY A 47 -13.03 -10.13 -7.06
C GLY A 47 -12.04 -8.96 -7.17
N VAL A 48 -11.87 -8.17 -6.12
CA VAL A 48 -10.80 -7.17 -6.05
C VAL A 48 -9.48 -7.89 -5.79
N GLU A 49 -8.50 -7.67 -6.65
CA GLU A 49 -7.16 -8.24 -6.51
C GLU A 49 -6.30 -7.29 -5.69
N VAL A 50 -5.80 -7.73 -4.53
CA VAL A 50 -4.93 -6.92 -3.67
C VAL A 50 -3.48 -7.33 -3.90
N VAL A 51 -2.60 -6.37 -4.22
CA VAL A 51 -1.20 -6.64 -4.58
C VAL A 51 -0.26 -5.83 -3.71
N HIS A 52 0.76 -6.47 -3.12
CA HIS A 52 1.73 -5.78 -2.26
C HIS A 52 3.03 -6.59 -2.02
N LEU A 53 4.03 -5.90 -1.46
CA LEU A 53 5.21 -6.50 -0.81
C LEU A 53 4.89 -6.89 0.63
N HIS A 54 5.84 -6.83 1.57
CA HIS A 54 5.53 -6.90 3.00
C HIS A 54 4.57 -5.76 3.38
N THR A 55 3.50 -6.03 4.12
CA THR A 55 2.63 -5.01 4.73
C THR A 55 2.66 -5.14 6.24
N GLU A 56 2.53 -4.01 6.94
CA GLU A 56 2.43 -3.95 8.40
C GLU A 56 0.99 -3.65 8.83
N GLY A 57 0.63 -4.09 10.04
CA GLY A 57 -0.70 -3.90 10.61
C GLY A 57 -1.75 -4.90 10.12
N GLU A 58 -3.02 -4.51 10.21
CA GLU A 58 -4.15 -5.37 9.89
C GLU A 58 -4.30 -5.56 8.37
N CYS A 59 -4.54 -6.81 7.96
CA CYS A 59 -4.78 -7.21 6.57
C CYS A 59 -6.17 -7.83 6.40
N GLY A 60 -7.22 -7.10 6.82
CA GLY A 60 -8.59 -7.64 6.81
C GLY A 60 -9.07 -8.17 5.45
N TYR A 61 -8.48 -7.69 4.34
CA TYR A 61 -8.75 -8.17 2.99
C TYR A 61 -8.33 -9.64 2.75
N THR A 62 -7.53 -10.26 3.63
CA THR A 62 -7.18 -11.69 3.52
C THR A 62 -8.12 -12.60 4.30
N ALA A 63 -9.13 -12.06 5.01
CA ALA A 63 -10.02 -12.87 5.83
C ALA A 63 -10.81 -13.87 4.95
N PRO A 64 -10.83 -15.19 5.28
CA PRO A 64 -11.49 -16.23 4.47
C PRO A 64 -12.96 -15.94 4.13
N GLU A 65 -13.71 -15.34 5.06
CA GLU A 65 -15.10 -14.93 4.88
C GLU A 65 -15.28 -13.83 3.83
N LEU A 66 -14.21 -13.09 3.51
CA LEU A 66 -14.20 -12.02 2.50
C LEU A 66 -13.60 -12.47 1.16
N SER A 67 -13.34 -13.77 0.97
CA SER A 67 -12.75 -14.35 -0.25
C SER A 67 -13.53 -14.10 -1.54
N LYS A 68 -14.85 -13.82 -1.43
CA LYS A 68 -15.65 -13.39 -2.60
C LYS A 68 -15.36 -11.96 -3.03
N SER A 69 -14.91 -11.13 -2.09
CA SER A 69 -14.69 -9.71 -2.28
C SER A 69 -13.24 -9.41 -2.63
N PHE A 70 -12.30 -10.09 -1.97
CA PHE A 70 -10.88 -9.85 -2.10
C PHE A 70 -10.11 -11.15 -2.32
N HIS A 71 -9.08 -11.09 -3.14
CA HIS A 71 -8.04 -12.11 -3.25
C HIS A 71 -6.69 -11.44 -3.34
N THR A 72 -5.69 -11.96 -2.63
CA THR A 72 -4.38 -11.29 -2.53
C THR A 72 -3.34 -11.98 -3.39
N HIS A 73 -2.59 -11.21 -4.17
CA HIS A 73 -1.40 -11.63 -4.88
C HIS A 73 -0.19 -10.90 -4.29
N ALA A 74 0.54 -11.57 -3.41
CA ALA A 74 1.66 -10.97 -2.70
C ALA A 74 3.00 -11.30 -3.37
N PHE A 75 3.82 -10.27 -3.59
CA PHE A 75 5.22 -10.44 -4.03
C PHE A 75 6.16 -10.76 -2.86
N PHE A 76 5.71 -10.52 -1.63
CA PHE A 76 6.42 -10.89 -0.41
C PHE A 76 5.42 -11.17 0.71
N ILE A 77 5.64 -12.24 1.47
CA ILE A 77 4.71 -12.69 2.51
C ILE A 77 5.17 -12.21 3.89
N GLY A 78 4.38 -11.30 4.48
CA GLY A 78 4.52 -10.89 5.88
C GLY A 78 4.00 -11.92 6.87
N GLY A 79 4.42 -11.78 8.13
CA GLY A 79 3.96 -12.66 9.22
C GLY A 79 2.44 -12.59 9.42
N ASN A 80 1.85 -11.42 9.22
CA ASN A 80 0.42 -11.12 9.33
C ASN A 80 -0.46 -11.86 8.30
N ILE A 81 0.07 -12.28 7.15
CA ILE A 81 -0.69 -12.97 6.09
C ILE A 81 -0.19 -14.38 5.80
N ARG A 82 0.90 -14.83 6.43
CA ARG A 82 1.56 -16.13 6.11
C ARG A 82 0.62 -17.33 6.21
N ASN A 83 -0.27 -17.34 7.19
CA ASN A 83 -1.21 -18.46 7.41
C ASN A 83 -2.37 -18.47 6.40
N MET A 84 -2.50 -17.44 5.57
CA MET A 84 -3.55 -17.34 4.54
C MET A 84 -3.07 -17.78 3.15
N VAL A 85 -1.78 -18.09 3.00
CA VAL A 85 -1.21 -18.58 1.74
C VAL A 85 -1.86 -19.89 1.32
N GLY A 86 -2.38 -19.95 0.10
CA GLY A 86 -3.13 -21.08 -0.45
C GLY A 86 -4.61 -21.11 -0.07
N LEU A 87 -5.09 -20.12 0.70
CA LEU A 87 -6.52 -19.95 1.03
C LEU A 87 -7.10 -18.72 0.33
N THR A 88 -6.57 -17.54 0.67
CA THR A 88 -7.00 -16.22 0.15
C THR A 88 -5.83 -15.38 -0.34
N VAL A 89 -4.62 -15.93 -0.27
CA VAL A 89 -3.37 -15.29 -0.66
C VAL A 89 -2.60 -16.24 -1.57
N ASP A 90 -2.22 -15.75 -2.73
CA ASP A 90 -1.22 -16.36 -3.60
C ASP A 90 0.12 -15.63 -3.47
N TYR A 91 1.20 -16.38 -3.56
CA TYR A 91 2.55 -15.83 -3.64
C TYR A 91 3.03 -15.78 -5.09
N ILE A 92 3.49 -14.62 -5.53
CA ILE A 92 4.11 -14.45 -6.86
C ILE A 92 5.63 -14.39 -6.68
N PRO A 93 6.39 -15.44 -7.06
CA PRO A 93 7.84 -15.42 -6.98
C PRO A 93 8.42 -14.52 -8.07
N ILE A 94 9.03 -13.42 -7.66
CA ILE A 94 9.71 -12.46 -8.54
C ILE A 94 10.80 -11.72 -7.76
N PHE A 95 11.88 -11.32 -8.42
CA PHE A 95 12.88 -10.47 -7.79
C PHE A 95 12.32 -9.06 -7.55
N LEU A 96 12.60 -8.48 -6.38
CA LEU A 96 12.14 -7.14 -6.03
C LEU A 96 12.51 -6.09 -7.10
N SER A 97 13.71 -6.20 -7.69
CA SER A 97 14.18 -5.31 -8.75
C SER A 97 13.39 -5.42 -10.06
N ASP A 98 12.71 -6.54 -10.29
CA ASP A 98 11.98 -6.81 -11.54
C ASP A 98 10.51 -6.41 -11.46
N ILE A 99 9.96 -6.23 -10.25
CA ILE A 99 8.56 -5.82 -10.04
C ILE A 99 8.24 -4.47 -10.72
N PRO A 100 9.09 -3.43 -10.66
CA PRO A 100 8.84 -2.20 -11.41
C PRO A 100 8.64 -2.44 -12.92
N SER A 101 9.40 -3.36 -13.51
CA SER A 101 9.27 -3.72 -14.93
C SER A 101 7.96 -4.46 -15.21
N LEU A 102 7.47 -5.28 -14.27
CA LEU A 102 6.17 -5.95 -14.37
C LEU A 102 5.03 -4.95 -14.62
N PHE A 103 5.05 -3.81 -13.92
CA PHE A 103 4.05 -2.75 -14.09
C PHE A 103 4.30 -1.94 -15.36
N ARG A 104 5.54 -1.47 -15.57
CA ARG A 104 5.89 -0.59 -16.70
C ARG A 104 5.72 -1.25 -18.07
N LEU A 105 5.91 -2.57 -18.14
CA LEU A 105 5.71 -3.35 -19.37
C LEU A 105 4.26 -3.85 -19.54
N GLY A 106 3.36 -3.55 -18.60
CA GLY A 106 1.94 -3.89 -18.70
C GLY A 106 1.61 -5.37 -18.45
N TYR A 107 2.54 -6.16 -17.93
CA TYR A 107 2.27 -7.55 -17.55
C TYR A 107 1.32 -7.65 -16.34
N MET A 108 1.30 -6.61 -15.49
CA MET A 108 0.33 -6.46 -14.41
C MET A 108 -0.15 -5.01 -14.36
N GLU A 109 -1.25 -4.72 -15.04
CA GLU A 109 -1.90 -3.41 -14.98
C GLU A 109 -2.51 -3.17 -13.58
N LEU A 110 -2.44 -1.94 -13.09
CA LEU A 110 -2.94 -1.53 -11.78
C LEU A 110 -4.06 -0.50 -11.95
N ASP A 111 -5.21 -0.75 -11.32
CA ASP A 111 -6.34 0.19 -11.38
C ASP A 111 -6.24 1.24 -10.29
N ILE A 112 -5.86 0.83 -9.08
CA ILE A 112 -5.79 1.67 -7.90
C ILE A 112 -4.45 1.48 -7.21
N VAL A 113 -3.83 2.57 -6.75
CA VAL A 113 -2.63 2.56 -5.92
C VAL A 113 -2.92 3.31 -4.62
N LEU A 114 -2.79 2.63 -3.49
CA LEU A 114 -2.97 3.21 -2.16
C LEU A 114 -1.61 3.56 -1.57
N VAL A 115 -1.41 4.83 -1.20
CA VAL A 115 -0.14 5.32 -0.66
C VAL A 115 -0.36 6.13 0.62
N ASN A 116 0.64 6.13 1.50
CA ASN A 116 0.74 6.93 2.71
C ASN A 116 1.92 7.90 2.55
N VAL A 117 1.64 9.20 2.56
CA VAL A 117 2.60 10.23 2.18
C VAL A 117 2.63 11.37 3.19
N THR A 118 3.70 12.14 3.18
CA THR A 118 3.78 13.37 3.98
C THR A 118 2.82 14.45 3.47
N PRO A 119 2.49 15.46 4.30
CA PRO A 119 1.87 16.68 3.82
C PRO A 119 2.69 17.34 2.70
N PRO A 120 2.02 17.98 1.73
CA PRO A 120 2.69 18.67 0.65
C PRO A 120 3.56 19.81 1.18
N ASP A 121 4.72 20.02 0.56
CA ASP A 121 5.51 21.23 0.79
C ASP A 121 4.93 22.44 0.05
N LYS A 122 5.64 23.57 0.12
CA LYS A 122 5.24 24.82 -0.56
C LYS A 122 5.13 24.72 -2.08
N HIS A 123 5.70 23.67 -2.68
CA HIS A 123 5.67 23.40 -4.13
C HIS A 123 4.67 22.31 -4.51
N GLY A 124 3.92 21.75 -3.54
CA GLY A 124 2.90 20.73 -3.81
C GLY A 124 3.45 19.31 -3.90
N PHE A 125 4.70 19.08 -3.53
CA PHE A 125 5.28 17.74 -3.45
C PHE A 125 5.04 17.12 -2.08
N CYS A 126 4.52 15.90 -2.06
CA CYS A 126 4.52 15.00 -0.93
C CYS A 126 5.76 14.07 -1.01
N SER A 127 6.03 13.33 0.06
CA SER A 127 7.06 12.27 0.08
C SER A 127 6.42 10.93 0.46
N LEU A 128 6.76 9.86 -0.26
CA LEU A 128 6.40 8.47 0.06
C LEU A 128 6.99 7.98 1.39
N GLY A 129 8.02 8.66 1.89
CA GLY A 129 8.58 8.43 3.21
C GLY A 129 9.39 7.15 3.27
N VAL A 130 9.04 6.25 4.19
CA VAL A 130 9.85 5.08 4.54
C VAL A 130 9.81 3.93 3.52
N SER A 131 8.95 4.03 2.50
CA SER A 131 8.81 3.00 1.45
C SER A 131 8.68 3.69 0.09
N VAL A 132 9.59 3.39 -0.82
CA VAL A 132 9.62 3.92 -2.19
C VAL A 132 9.51 2.76 -3.17
N ASP A 133 10.46 1.82 -3.06
CA ASP A 133 10.45 0.48 -3.66
C ASP A 133 9.72 0.37 -5.02
N ILE A 134 8.66 -0.41 -5.09
CA ILE A 134 7.89 -0.68 -6.31
C ILE A 134 6.79 0.36 -6.54
N VAL A 135 6.53 1.19 -5.53
CA VAL A 135 5.39 2.11 -5.47
C VAL A 135 5.55 3.25 -6.47
N ILE A 136 6.78 3.68 -6.78
CA ILE A 136 7.01 4.68 -7.82
C ILE A 136 6.52 4.17 -9.19
N ALA A 137 6.90 2.96 -9.58
CA ALA A 137 6.42 2.36 -10.81
C ALA A 137 4.89 2.14 -10.78
N ALA A 138 4.33 1.83 -9.61
CA ALA A 138 2.89 1.73 -9.45
C ALA A 138 2.20 3.09 -9.65
N ILE A 139 2.73 4.19 -9.12
CA ILE A 139 2.19 5.55 -9.31
C ILE A 139 2.31 6.00 -10.76
N GLU A 140 3.39 5.64 -11.45
CA GLU A 140 3.60 5.95 -12.87
C GLU A 140 2.58 5.26 -13.77
N MET A 141 2.24 4.00 -13.47
CA MET A 141 1.44 3.13 -14.35
C MET A 141 0.00 2.94 -13.90
N GLY A 142 -0.29 3.17 -12.62
CA GLY A 142 -1.60 2.96 -12.02
C GLY A 142 -2.62 3.98 -12.50
N LYS A 143 -3.84 3.53 -12.80
CA LYS A 143 -4.88 4.42 -13.36
C LYS A 143 -5.30 5.53 -12.39
N LYS A 144 -5.35 5.24 -11.08
CA LYS A 144 -5.65 6.23 -10.03
C LYS A 144 -4.81 5.98 -8.79
N VAL A 145 -4.30 7.06 -8.20
CA VAL A 145 -3.60 7.03 -6.92
C VAL A 145 -4.49 7.67 -5.85
N ILE A 146 -4.69 6.96 -4.74
CA ILE A 146 -5.39 7.47 -3.55
C ILE A 146 -4.34 7.67 -2.45
N ALA A 147 -4.19 8.92 -2.01
CA ALA A 147 -3.18 9.29 -1.04
C ALA A 147 -3.78 9.49 0.36
N GLN A 148 -3.30 8.71 1.31
CA GLN A 148 -3.37 9.00 2.74
C GLN A 148 -2.27 10.01 3.07
N ILE A 149 -2.64 11.24 3.43
CA ILE A 149 -1.71 12.31 3.78
C ILE A 149 -1.58 12.33 5.30
N ASN A 150 -0.39 11.97 5.79
CA ASN A 150 -0.11 11.76 7.21
C ASN A 150 1.11 12.58 7.66
N PRO A 151 0.95 13.56 8.58
CA PRO A 151 2.07 14.34 9.11
C PRO A 151 3.08 13.52 9.94
N ARG A 152 2.75 12.28 10.32
CA ARG A 152 3.69 11.36 10.97
C ARG A 152 4.62 10.62 10.00
N MET A 153 4.30 10.59 8.71
CA MET A 153 5.20 10.04 7.71
C MET A 153 6.44 10.94 7.60
N PRO A 154 7.68 10.43 7.73
CA PRO A 154 8.87 11.25 7.54
C PRO A 154 9.03 11.65 6.08
N ARG A 155 9.56 12.86 5.85
CA ARG A 155 9.93 13.31 4.52
C ARG A 155 11.31 12.78 4.17
N THR A 156 11.37 11.81 3.27
CA THR A 156 12.62 11.28 2.72
C THR A 156 12.96 11.99 1.40
N PHE A 157 14.23 11.96 1.03
CA PHE A 157 14.75 12.52 -0.23
C PHE A 157 14.93 11.44 -1.28
N GLY A 158 15.41 11.82 -2.47
CA GLY A 158 15.55 10.93 -3.62
C GLY A 158 14.23 10.79 -4.38
N ASP A 159 13.96 9.60 -4.89
CA ASP A 159 12.80 9.33 -5.75
C ASP A 159 11.46 9.30 -5.00
N ALA A 160 11.45 9.57 -3.69
CA ALA A 160 10.24 9.54 -2.86
C ALA A 160 9.24 10.69 -3.16
N LEU A 161 9.62 11.69 -3.96
CA LEU A 161 8.83 12.91 -4.14
C LEU A 161 7.73 12.74 -5.18
N VAL A 162 6.47 12.97 -4.79
CA VAL A 162 5.30 12.85 -5.67
C VAL A 162 4.44 14.10 -5.55
N HIS A 163 4.08 14.70 -6.67
CA HIS A 163 3.25 15.91 -6.68
C HIS A 163 1.78 15.57 -6.43
N LEU A 164 1.04 16.40 -5.69
CA LEU A 164 -0.40 16.26 -5.43
C LEU A 164 -1.29 16.08 -6.69
N ARG A 165 -0.77 16.41 -7.87
CA ARG A 165 -1.50 16.30 -9.15
C ARG A 165 -1.64 14.85 -9.61
N ASN A 166 -0.81 13.96 -9.08
CA ASN A 166 -0.88 12.53 -9.34
C ASN A 166 -2.02 11.86 -8.55
N PHE A 167 -2.61 12.55 -7.56
CA PHE A 167 -3.61 11.95 -6.67
C PHE A 167 -5.04 12.21 -7.15
N ALA A 168 -5.77 11.12 -7.40
CA ALA A 168 -7.19 11.14 -7.73
C ALA A 168 -8.05 11.46 -6.49
N ALA A 169 -7.58 11.08 -5.30
CA ALA A 169 -8.21 11.41 -4.02
C ALA A 169 -7.15 11.59 -2.93
N CYS A 170 -7.40 12.53 -2.02
CA CYS A 170 -6.55 12.81 -0.87
C CYS A 170 -7.34 12.65 0.44
N VAL A 171 -6.79 11.92 1.40
CA VAL A 171 -7.40 11.65 2.71
C VAL A 171 -6.40 12.07 3.77
N GLU A 172 -6.70 13.13 4.51
CA GLU A 172 -5.85 13.58 5.62
C GLU A 172 -6.12 12.76 6.88
N VAL A 173 -5.05 12.27 7.50
CA VAL A 173 -5.10 11.50 8.75
C VAL A 173 -4.00 11.99 9.70
N VAL A 174 -4.09 11.58 10.96
CA VAL A 174 -2.98 11.64 11.91
C VAL A 174 -2.88 10.25 12.51
N GLU A 175 -1.94 9.45 12.03
CA GLU A 175 -1.78 8.04 12.39
C GLU A 175 -0.29 7.76 12.62
N GLU A 176 0.07 7.09 13.72
CA GLU A 176 1.47 6.68 13.91
C GLU A 176 1.85 5.62 12.87
N ILE A 177 3.08 5.70 12.37
CA ILE A 177 3.61 4.69 11.46
C ILE A 177 3.97 3.44 12.25
N GLN A 178 3.87 2.27 11.60
CA GLN A 178 4.18 1.01 12.26
C GLN A 178 5.67 0.92 12.59
N GLU A 179 5.98 0.56 13.82
CA GLU A 179 7.35 0.40 14.31
C GLU A 179 7.73 -1.08 14.38
N MET A 180 8.94 -1.41 13.92
CA MET A 180 9.52 -2.73 14.15
C MET A 180 10.30 -2.70 15.47
N HIS A 181 9.86 -3.50 16.44
CA HIS A 181 10.58 -3.68 17.69
C HIS A 181 11.70 -4.70 17.52
N MET A 182 12.94 -4.27 17.74
CA MET A 182 14.10 -5.16 17.70
C MET A 182 14.14 -6.06 18.94
N ALA A 183 14.37 -7.36 18.72
CA ALA A 183 14.71 -8.29 19.79
C ALA A 183 16.21 -8.19 20.12
N ALA A 184 16.58 -8.53 21.35
CA ALA A 184 17.98 -8.70 21.71
C ALA A 184 18.58 -9.90 20.93
N PRO A 185 19.81 -9.80 20.41
CA PRO A 185 20.47 -10.93 19.77
C PRO A 185 20.59 -12.12 20.72
N THR A 186 20.32 -13.32 20.21
CA THR A 186 20.64 -14.58 20.87
C THR A 186 22.16 -14.78 20.93
N MET A 187 22.62 -15.72 21.77
CA MET A 187 24.04 -16.07 21.84
C MET A 187 24.60 -16.53 20.49
N ALA A 188 23.80 -17.24 19.68
CA ALA A 188 24.22 -17.69 18.36
C ALA A 188 24.33 -16.52 17.37
N GLU A 189 23.37 -15.59 17.37
CA GLU A 189 23.42 -14.41 16.51
C GLU A 189 24.59 -13.49 16.87
N ALA A 190 24.90 -13.37 18.16
CA ALA A 190 26.07 -12.62 18.63
C ALA A 190 27.42 -13.25 18.23
N GLN A 191 27.46 -14.55 17.91
CA GLN A 191 28.66 -15.20 17.35
C GLN A 191 28.76 -15.03 15.83
N ILE A 192 27.63 -14.81 15.14
CA ILE A 192 27.59 -14.63 13.69
C ILE A 192 27.98 -13.19 13.29
N GLY A 193 27.49 -12.19 14.02
CA GLY A 193 27.73 -10.76 13.74
C GLY A 193 29.12 -10.28 14.11
#